data_AF-A0A2N8MJC4-F1
#
_entry.id   AF-A0A2N8MJC4-F1
#
_cell.length_a   1.000
_cell.length_b   1.000
_cell.length_c   1.000
_cell.angle_alpha   90.00
_cell.angle_beta   90.00
_cell.angle_gamma   90.00
#
_symmetry.space_group_name_H-M   'P 1'
#
loop_
_entity.id
_entity.type
_entity.pdbx_description
1 polymer ?
#
loop_
_entity_poly.entity_id
_entity_poly.type
_entity_poly.pdbx_seq_one_letter_code
_entity_poly.pdbx_strand_id
1 'polypeptide(L)'
;MAGLAVALTLGAGVGVVAATQPRVLDAATAPVPATVTVTAEATPAPTVTVPAPPVTSGRAVPATPANRFADGTYLVGTEVEAGSYRSPGPAPGGNGHCYWARLRTGGVSKILADQLTTGAARFTTRRGEYLQVAGCEFSLSP
;
A
#
# COMPACT_ATOMS: atom_id res chain seq x y z
N MET A 1 32.31 -50.93 31.37
CA MET A 1 31.25 -51.29 32.35
C MET A 1 30.22 -50.17 32.27
N ALA A 2 29.04 -50.46 31.70
CA ALA A 2 27.83 -50.73 32.50
C ALA A 2 27.53 -49.51 33.39
N GLY A 3 26.47 -48.74 33.20
CA GLY A 3 25.12 -49.16 32.88
C GLY A 3 24.19 -48.69 34.01
N LEU A 4 22.91 -48.57 33.67
CA LEU A 4 21.73 -48.39 34.52
C LEU A 4 21.24 -46.96 34.88
N ALA A 5 20.05 -46.72 34.31
CA ALA A 5 18.98 -45.84 34.74
C ALA A 5 18.32 -46.30 36.06
N VAL A 6 17.31 -45.53 36.52
CA VAL A 6 16.00 -45.94 37.12
C VAL A 6 15.39 -44.65 37.71
N ALA A 7 14.39 -44.02 37.09
CA ALA A 7 12.94 -44.30 37.04
C ALA A 7 12.16 -43.58 38.16
N LEU A 8 11.30 -42.62 37.76
CA LEU A 8 10.23 -42.08 38.61
C LEU A 8 8.93 -42.79 38.27
N THR A 9 8.29 -43.36 39.29
CA THR A 9 7.09 -44.18 39.20
C THR A 9 5.82 -43.32 39.13
N LEU A 10 4.99 -43.57 38.13
CA LEU A 10 3.58 -43.16 38.05
C LEU A 10 2.68 -44.39 38.29
N GLY A 11 1.67 -44.23 39.13
CA GLY A 11 0.54 -45.17 39.26
C GLY A 11 -0.62 -44.46 39.98
N ALA A 12 -1.90 -44.84 39.89
CA ALA A 12 -2.67 -45.73 39.02
C ALA A 12 -4.17 -45.49 39.31
N GLY A 13 -5.08 -45.87 38.40
CA GLY A 13 -6.54 -45.97 38.60
C GLY A 13 -7.33 -45.66 37.31
N VAL A 14 -7.67 -46.61 36.40
CA VAL A 14 -8.78 -47.61 36.39
C VAL A 14 -10.17 -46.94 36.41
N GLY A 15 -11.18 -47.18 35.55
CA GLY A 15 -11.53 -48.05 34.40
C GLY A 15 -12.69 -47.37 33.64
N VAL A 16 -13.30 -47.83 32.53
CA VAL A 16 -13.86 -49.16 32.20
C VAL A 16 -13.92 -49.29 30.66
N VAL A 17 -13.59 -50.48 30.14
CA VAL A 17 -13.76 -50.87 28.73
C VAL A 17 -15.05 -51.67 28.60
N ALA A 18 -15.89 -51.35 27.61
CA ALA A 18 -16.90 -52.26 27.10
C ALA A 18 -16.54 -52.64 25.65
N ALA A 19 -16.20 -53.92 25.47
CA ALA A 19 -15.91 -54.56 24.20
C ALA A 19 -17.20 -55.00 23.50
N THR A 20 -17.27 -54.93 22.17
CA THR A 20 -18.06 -55.88 21.35
C THR A 20 -17.56 -55.92 19.90
N GLN A 21 -17.64 -57.13 19.35
CA GLN A 21 -17.05 -57.74 18.16
C GLN A 21 -17.77 -57.39 16.82
N PRO A 22 -17.31 -57.91 15.65
CA PRO A 22 -17.51 -57.32 14.32
C PRO A 22 -18.84 -57.70 13.68
N ARG A 23 -19.36 -56.86 12.77
CA ARG A 23 -20.39 -57.24 11.80
C ARG A 23 -20.13 -56.57 10.45
N VAL A 24 -20.08 -57.43 9.42
CA VAL A 24 -20.16 -57.11 8.00
C VAL A 24 -21.45 -56.31 7.77
N LEU A 25 -21.35 -55.18 7.05
CA LEU A 25 -22.51 -54.46 6.55
C LEU A 25 -22.38 -54.35 5.04
N ASP A 26 -23.42 -54.88 4.39
CA ASP A 26 -23.63 -55.10 2.97
C ASP A 26 -23.24 -53.93 2.06
N ALA A 27 -22.73 -54.30 0.89
CA ALA A 27 -22.67 -53.44 -0.28
C ALA A 27 -24.10 -53.11 -0.74
N ALA A 28 -24.62 -51.97 -0.31
CA ALA A 28 -25.84 -51.40 -0.86
C ALA A 28 -25.51 -50.69 -2.18
N THR A 29 -26.01 -51.24 -3.29
CA THR A 29 -26.07 -50.59 -4.61
C THR A 29 -26.83 -49.28 -4.49
N ALA A 30 -26.11 -48.16 -4.42
CA ALA A 30 -26.71 -46.83 -4.50
C ALA A 30 -27.04 -46.50 -5.96
N PRO A 31 -28.24 -45.97 -6.27
CA PRO A 31 -28.60 -45.55 -7.63
C PRO A 31 -27.72 -44.37 -8.06
N VAL A 32 -27.20 -44.45 -9.28
CA VAL A 32 -26.42 -43.37 -9.91
C VAL A 32 -27.27 -42.10 -9.97
N PRO A 33 -26.83 -40.96 -9.41
CA PRO A 33 -27.61 -39.72 -9.51
C PRO A 33 -27.59 -39.23 -10.97
N ALA A 34 -28.77 -39.03 -11.55
CA ALA A 34 -28.93 -38.36 -12.83
C ALA A 34 -28.66 -36.85 -12.65
N THR A 35 -27.60 -36.34 -13.28
CA THR A 35 -27.28 -34.91 -13.29
C THR A 35 -28.16 -34.20 -14.32
N VAL A 36 -28.97 -33.24 -13.88
CA VAL A 36 -29.71 -32.33 -14.76
C VAL A 36 -28.86 -31.08 -15.00
N THR A 37 -28.43 -30.87 -16.24
CA THR A 37 -27.68 -29.67 -16.63
C THR A 37 -28.67 -28.54 -16.94
N VAL A 38 -28.69 -27.50 -16.10
CA VAL A 38 -29.42 -26.27 -16.37
C VAL A 38 -28.46 -25.27 -17.01
N THR A 39 -28.67 -24.99 -18.30
CA THR A 39 -27.96 -23.91 -18.99
C THR A 39 -28.65 -22.59 -18.65
N ALA A 40 -28.04 -21.80 -17.76
CA ALA A 40 -28.48 -20.44 -17.51
C ALA A 40 -27.92 -19.51 -18.60
N GLU A 41 -28.80 -18.82 -19.32
CA GLU A 41 -28.43 -17.76 -20.25
C GLU A 41 -27.88 -16.56 -19.48
N ALA A 42 -26.65 -16.14 -19.80
CA ALA A 42 -26.00 -15.02 -19.13
C ALA A 42 -26.58 -13.69 -19.65
N THR A 43 -27.43 -13.05 -18.85
CA THR A 43 -27.82 -11.66 -19.07
C THR A 43 -26.56 -10.77 -19.05
N PRO A 44 -26.37 -9.86 -20.01
CA PRO A 44 -25.21 -8.96 -20.02
C PRO A 44 -25.17 -8.16 -18.70
N ALA A 45 -24.02 -8.20 -18.03
CA ALA A 45 -23.78 -7.46 -16.81
C ALA A 45 -23.97 -5.95 -17.06
N PRO A 46 -24.60 -5.20 -16.13
CA PRO A 46 -24.69 -3.75 -16.28
C PRO A 46 -23.28 -3.15 -16.29
N THR A 47 -22.93 -2.47 -17.39
CA THR A 47 -21.71 -1.67 -17.47
C THR A 47 -21.85 -0.48 -16.53
N VAL A 48 -21.22 -0.55 -15.36
CA VAL A 48 -21.09 0.59 -14.45
C VAL A 48 -19.99 1.49 -14.99
N THR A 49 -20.37 2.56 -15.67
CA THR A 49 -19.46 3.65 -16.02
C THR A 49 -19.10 4.38 -14.73
N VAL A 50 -17.92 4.10 -14.17
CA VAL A 50 -17.36 4.91 -13.08
C VAL A 50 -17.00 6.27 -13.67
N PRO A 51 -17.65 7.37 -13.26
CA PRO A 51 -17.24 8.70 -13.71
C PRO A 51 -15.78 8.92 -13.29
N ALA A 52 -14.95 9.38 -14.22
CA ALA A 52 -13.58 9.76 -13.91
C ALA A 52 -13.60 10.76 -12.75
N PRO A 53 -12.69 10.64 -11.76
CA PRO A 53 -12.60 11.62 -10.69
C PRO A 53 -12.45 13.01 -11.31
N PRO A 54 -13.09 14.04 -10.73
CA PRO A 54 -12.98 15.40 -11.26
C PRO A 54 -11.50 15.76 -11.33
N VAL A 55 -10.98 15.92 -12.55
CA VAL A 55 -9.70 16.59 -12.73
C VAL A 55 -9.90 18.00 -12.17
N THR A 56 -9.21 18.34 -11.08
CA THR A 56 -9.12 19.72 -10.59
C THR A 56 -8.32 20.53 -11.60
N SER A 57 -8.92 20.78 -12.77
CA SER A 57 -8.36 21.63 -13.82
C SER A 57 -8.89 23.03 -13.60
N GLY A 58 -8.30 23.72 -12.62
CA GLY A 58 -8.62 25.12 -12.31
C GLY A 58 -7.39 26.00 -12.07
N ARG A 59 -6.20 25.41 -11.89
CA ARG A 59 -4.97 26.19 -11.78
C ARG A 59 -4.46 26.51 -13.18
N ALA A 60 -4.45 27.78 -13.55
CA ALA A 60 -3.77 28.22 -14.77
C ALA A 60 -2.29 27.85 -14.68
N VAL A 61 -1.79 27.12 -15.68
CA VAL A 61 -0.36 26.82 -15.78
C VAL A 61 0.36 28.13 -16.11
N PRO A 62 1.40 28.52 -15.35
CA PRO A 62 2.12 29.76 -15.60
C PRO A 62 2.83 29.72 -16.97
N ALA A 63 3.02 30.89 -17.59
CA ALA A 63 3.72 31.01 -18.87
C ALA A 63 5.20 30.56 -18.78
N THR A 64 5.80 30.74 -17.60
CA THR A 64 7.16 30.31 -17.28
C THR A 64 7.14 29.52 -15.97
N PRO A 65 7.84 28.38 -15.87
CA PRO A 65 7.94 27.64 -14.62
C PRO A 65 8.58 28.50 -13.52
N ALA A 66 8.10 28.37 -12.29
CA ALA A 66 8.61 29.15 -11.16
C ALA A 66 9.94 28.61 -10.62
N ASN A 67 10.83 29.51 -10.22
CA ASN A 67 12.06 29.19 -9.49
C ASN A 67 11.93 29.36 -7.97
N ARG A 68 10.76 29.77 -7.47
CA ARG A 68 10.42 29.88 -6.05
C ARG A 68 8.97 29.44 -5.83
N PHE A 69 8.71 28.68 -4.78
CA PHE A 69 7.39 28.19 -4.41
C PHE A 69 7.31 27.81 -2.93
N ALA A 70 6.09 27.77 -2.40
CA ALA A 70 5.79 27.33 -1.04
C ALA A 70 4.91 26.07 -1.10
N ASP A 71 3.92 26.00 -0.23
CA ASP A 71 3.03 24.85 -0.10
C ASP A 71 2.25 24.56 -1.39
N GLY A 72 2.21 23.29 -1.77
CA GLY A 72 1.51 22.84 -2.95
C GLY A 72 2.06 21.55 -3.54
N THR A 73 1.46 21.13 -4.64
CA THR A 73 1.97 20.07 -5.50
C THR A 73 2.21 20.64 -6.89
N TYR A 74 3.38 20.36 -7.46
CA TYR A 74 3.87 21.00 -8.68
C TYR A 74 4.41 19.97 -9.66
N LEU A 75 4.07 20.10 -10.94
CA LEU A 75 4.71 19.38 -12.03
C LEU A 75 6.03 20.05 -12.42
N VAL A 76 7.14 19.33 -12.26
CA VAL A 76 8.49 19.85 -12.53
C VAL A 76 8.72 19.95 -14.03
N GLY A 77 9.19 21.12 -14.47
CA GLY A 77 9.38 21.53 -15.86
C GLY A 77 8.13 22.15 -16.51
N THR A 78 7.01 22.25 -15.77
CA THR A 78 5.77 22.90 -16.21
C THR A 78 5.34 24.00 -15.26
N GLU A 79 5.20 23.69 -13.96
CA GLU A 79 4.81 24.67 -12.94
C GLU A 79 6.03 25.23 -12.19
N VAL A 80 7.07 24.41 -12.00
CA VAL A 80 8.34 24.80 -11.37
C VAL A 80 9.52 24.34 -12.21
N GLU A 81 10.63 25.07 -12.18
CA GLU A 81 11.83 24.69 -12.93
C GLU A 81 12.41 23.32 -12.45
N ALA A 82 13.10 22.62 -13.35
CA ALA A 82 13.86 21.44 -12.95
C ALA A 82 15.22 21.89 -12.40
N GLY A 83 15.63 21.37 -11.24
CA GLY A 83 16.94 21.69 -10.69
C GLY A 83 17.05 21.47 -9.20
N SER A 84 18.08 22.05 -8.60
CA SER A 84 18.37 21.94 -7.17
C SER A 84 17.71 23.07 -6.39
N TYR A 85 16.95 22.72 -5.36
CA TYR A 85 16.22 23.66 -4.52
C TYR A 85 16.78 23.67 -3.10
N ARG A 86 16.67 24.82 -2.43
CA ARG A 86 16.99 24.99 -1.01
C ARG A 86 15.87 25.71 -0.27
N SER A 87 15.69 25.35 0.99
CA SER A 87 14.85 26.03 1.96
C SER A 87 15.66 26.29 3.24
N PRO A 88 15.50 27.46 3.90
CA PRO A 88 16.07 27.68 5.23
C PRO A 88 15.40 26.82 6.31
N GLY A 89 14.25 26.21 6.02
CA GLY A 89 13.48 25.36 6.93
C GLY A 89 12.02 25.78 7.02
N PRO A 90 11.33 25.46 8.13
CA PRO A 90 9.92 25.78 8.32
C PRO A 90 9.61 27.27 8.12
N ALA A 91 8.47 27.56 7.49
CA ALA A 91 7.99 28.92 7.29
C ALA A 91 7.70 29.60 8.65
N PRO A 92 7.99 30.92 8.79
CA PRO A 92 7.64 31.67 10.00
C PRO A 92 6.15 31.59 10.31
N GLY A 93 5.79 31.35 11.58
CA GLY A 93 4.38 31.23 12.01
C GLY A 93 3.68 29.93 11.58
N GLY A 94 4.40 28.99 10.96
CA GLY A 94 3.90 27.66 10.64
C GLY A 94 3.93 26.69 11.84
N ASN A 95 3.75 25.40 11.56
CA ASN A 95 3.75 24.32 12.56
C ASN A 95 5.15 23.88 13.03
N GLY A 96 6.21 24.59 12.64
CA GLY A 96 7.60 24.25 12.98
C GLY A 96 8.20 23.10 12.17
N HIS A 97 7.52 22.62 11.13
CA HIS A 97 8.00 21.53 10.28
C HIS A 97 7.96 21.91 8.80
N CYS A 98 8.92 21.39 8.03
CA CYS A 98 9.03 21.48 6.58
C CYS A 98 8.99 20.07 6.01
N TYR A 99 7.96 19.79 5.22
CA TYR A 99 7.85 18.56 4.46
C TYR A 99 8.08 18.84 2.98
N TRP A 100 8.83 17.95 2.33
CA TRP A 100 8.90 17.91 0.87
C TRP A 100 8.95 16.46 0.40
N ALA A 101 8.38 16.20 -0.78
CA ALA A 101 8.45 14.92 -1.45
C ALA A 101 8.59 15.08 -2.97
N ARG A 102 9.55 14.35 -3.53
CA ARG A 102 9.67 14.11 -4.96
C ARG A 102 8.94 12.83 -5.31
N LEU A 103 8.11 12.90 -6.33
CA LEU A 103 7.23 11.82 -6.74
C LEU A 103 7.44 11.53 -8.24
N ARG A 104 7.45 10.26 -8.63
CA ARG A 104 7.38 9.86 -10.05
C ARG A 104 5.95 9.72 -10.51
N THR A 105 5.75 9.84 -11.82
CA THR A 105 4.50 9.44 -12.48
C THR A 105 4.44 7.91 -12.60
N GLY A 106 3.25 7.32 -12.45
CA GLY A 106 3.08 5.86 -12.64
C GLY A 106 3.68 4.96 -11.54
N GLY A 107 3.36 3.66 -11.58
CA GLY A 107 3.82 2.63 -10.61
C GLY A 107 3.05 2.56 -9.29
N VAL A 108 3.27 1.49 -8.51
CA VAL A 108 2.61 1.24 -7.20
C VAL A 108 3.17 2.07 -6.05
N SER A 109 4.47 2.42 -6.11
CA SER A 109 5.11 3.37 -5.21
C SER A 109 5.49 4.62 -5.99
N LYS A 110 5.15 5.81 -5.47
CA LYS A 110 5.35 7.10 -6.15
C LYS A 110 6.52 7.89 -5.59
N ILE A 111 6.86 7.72 -4.31
CA ILE A 111 7.88 8.53 -3.64
C ILE A 111 9.25 8.14 -4.17
N LEU A 112 9.97 9.12 -4.72
CA LEU A 112 11.37 9.02 -5.12
C LEU A 112 12.29 9.40 -3.96
N ALA A 113 11.94 10.45 -3.24
CA ALA A 113 12.62 10.91 -2.03
C ALA A 113 11.68 11.86 -1.29
N ASP A 114 11.73 11.86 0.03
CA ASP A 114 11.01 12.82 0.86
C ASP A 114 11.78 13.09 2.15
N GLN A 115 11.49 14.21 2.80
CA GLN A 115 11.93 14.48 4.17
C GLN A 115 10.92 15.35 4.92
N LEU A 116 10.79 15.07 6.21
CA LEU A 116 10.20 15.96 7.21
C LEU A 116 11.33 16.50 8.10
N THR A 117 11.51 17.81 8.15
CA THR A 117 12.61 18.45 8.89
C THR A 117 12.14 19.68 9.66
N THR A 118 12.85 20.03 10.73
CA THR A 118 12.69 21.29 11.48
C THR A 118 13.77 22.32 11.11
N GLY A 119 14.72 21.95 10.25
CA GLY A 119 15.83 22.80 9.80
C GLY A 119 15.88 22.96 8.28
N ALA A 120 17.02 23.42 7.77
CA ALA A 120 17.22 23.61 6.35
C ALA A 120 17.01 22.32 5.53
N ALA A 121 16.50 22.49 4.31
CA ALA A 121 16.21 21.39 3.40
C ALA A 121 16.79 21.66 2.00
N ARG A 122 17.21 20.60 1.31
CA ARG A 122 17.65 20.64 -0.09
C ARG A 122 17.25 19.38 -0.83
N PHE A 123 16.92 19.52 -2.11
CA PHE A 123 16.69 18.40 -3.01
C PHE A 123 16.98 18.80 -4.45
N THR A 124 17.10 17.83 -5.35
CA THR A 124 17.22 18.06 -6.80
C THR A 124 16.11 17.32 -7.53
N THR A 125 15.36 18.02 -8.37
CA THR A 125 14.27 17.48 -9.19
C THR A 125 14.68 17.30 -10.65
N ARG A 126 13.94 16.43 -11.34
CA ARG A 126 14.01 16.26 -12.79
C ARG A 126 12.66 16.60 -13.42
N ARG A 127 12.68 17.03 -14.68
CA ARG A 127 11.47 17.26 -15.47
C ARG A 127 10.58 16.00 -15.47
N GLY A 128 9.28 16.20 -15.29
CA GLY A 128 8.28 15.12 -15.27
C GLY A 128 8.09 14.46 -13.90
N GLU A 129 8.85 14.87 -12.88
CA GLU A 129 8.53 14.57 -11.48
C GLU A 129 7.41 15.47 -10.98
N TYR A 130 6.69 14.99 -9.97
CA TYR A 130 5.86 15.85 -9.12
C TYR A 130 6.61 16.19 -7.85
N LEU A 131 6.43 17.42 -7.38
CA LEU A 131 7.01 17.90 -6.14
C LEU A 131 5.88 18.34 -5.22
N GLN A 132 5.81 17.75 -4.03
CA GLN A 132 4.89 18.16 -2.96
C GLN A 132 5.68 18.88 -1.88
N VAL A 133 5.14 19.99 -1.37
CA VAL A 133 5.74 20.81 -0.31
C VAL A 133 4.66 21.23 0.68
N ALA A 134 5.00 21.21 1.97
CA ALA A 134 4.15 21.75 3.04
C ALA A 134 4.99 22.35 4.17
N GLY A 135 4.58 23.50 4.68
CA GLY A 135 5.21 24.19 5.79
C GLY A 135 6.55 24.87 5.47
N CYS A 136 6.92 25.01 4.19
CA CYS A 136 8.17 25.67 3.83
C CYS A 136 8.18 26.26 2.42
N GLU A 137 9.09 27.21 2.24
CA GLU A 137 9.35 27.84 0.95
C GLU A 137 10.70 27.36 0.41
N PHE A 138 10.73 27.03 -0.88
CA PHE A 138 11.92 26.65 -1.62
C PHE A 138 12.23 27.67 -2.71
N SER A 139 13.53 27.83 -2.97
CA SER A 139 14.05 28.61 -4.09
C SER A 139 15.12 27.81 -4.83
N LEU A 140 15.18 27.98 -6.15
CA LEU A 140 16.19 27.35 -6.99
C LEU A 140 17.57 27.82 -6.53
N SER A 141 18.49 26.89 -6.44
CA SER A 141 19.89 27.14 -6.13
C SER A 141 20.62 27.48 -7.43
N PRO A 142 21.35 28.63 -7.46
CA PRO A 142 22.18 28.97 -8.60
C PRO A 142 23.30 27.95 -8.81
#